data_AF-A0AAV8ZJU8-F1
#
_entry.id   AF-A0AAV8ZJU8-F1
#
_cell.length_a   1.000
_cell.length_b   1.000
_cell.length_c   1.000
_cell.angle_alpha   90.00
_cell.angle_beta   90.00
_cell.angle_gamma   90.00
#
_symmetry.space_group_name_H-M   'P 1'
#
loop_
_entity.id
_entity.type
_entity.pdbx_description
1 polymer ?
#
loop_
_entity_poly.entity_id
_entity_poly.type
_entity_poly.pdbx_seq_one_letter_code
_entity_poly.pdbx_strand_id
1 'polypeptide(L)'
;MDAGGDRALHSTNIAVIREVYDSEYSQHCFSMELEKALDSCCSYIVIEPSQLGDETARWISFGNYLHKTAVISGVTSIVSGFVWPDNFTPQAPLSIFSMLCTGLYTASWQFDHCVKYQV
;
A
#
# COMPACT_ATOMS: atom_id res chain seq x y z
N MET A 1 6.23 -22.46 38.00
CA MET A 1 5.00 -21.91 37.38
C MET A 1 4.83 -20.55 37.98
N ASP A 2 5.43 -19.53 37.36
CA ASP A 2 5.26 -18.14 37.75
C ASP A 2 4.67 -17.39 36.58
N ALA A 3 3.53 -16.76 36.87
CA ALA A 3 2.68 -16.06 35.95
C ALA A 3 3.38 -14.80 35.43
N GLY A 4 3.94 -14.88 34.22
CA GLY A 4 4.33 -13.71 33.43
C GLY A 4 3.12 -13.06 32.77
N GLY A 5 2.10 -12.71 33.56
CA GLY A 5 1.02 -11.84 33.14
C GLY A 5 1.48 -10.40 33.30
N ASP A 6 1.93 -9.76 32.21
CA ASP A 6 2.04 -8.29 32.05
C ASP A 6 2.50 -7.88 30.63
N ARG A 7 2.00 -8.54 29.57
CA ARG A 7 2.23 -8.08 28.17
C ARG A 7 0.97 -7.60 27.45
N ALA A 8 -0.12 -7.40 28.19
CA ALA A 8 -1.40 -6.98 27.63
C ALA A 8 -1.68 -5.46 27.67
N LEU A 9 -0.73 -4.60 28.07
CA LEU A 9 -1.02 -3.19 28.42
C LEU A 9 -0.34 -2.09 27.57
N HIS A 10 0.22 -2.41 26.40
CA HIS A 10 0.50 -1.41 25.33
C HIS A 10 -0.22 -1.77 24.01
N SER A 11 -1.35 -2.46 24.13
CA SER A 11 -2.03 -3.26 23.12
C SER A 11 -3.02 -2.48 22.23
N THR A 12 -2.68 -1.34 21.64
CA THR A 12 -3.66 -0.66 20.75
C THR A 12 -3.11 -0.14 19.43
N ASN A 13 -1.83 -0.36 19.11
CA ASN A 13 -1.29 0.32 17.94
C ASN A 13 -0.13 -0.38 17.22
N ILE A 14 0.43 -1.46 17.77
CA ILE A 14 1.58 -2.15 17.18
C ILE A 14 1.27 -3.63 17.04
N ALA A 15 1.29 -4.14 15.80
CA ALA A 15 1.24 -5.56 15.49
C ALA A 15 2.62 -6.06 15.10
N VAL A 16 2.99 -7.27 15.52
CA VAL A 16 4.27 -7.90 15.17
C VAL A 16 3.98 -9.28 14.60
N ILE A 17 4.29 -9.49 13.33
CA ILE A 17 4.18 -10.77 12.64
C ILE A 17 5.54 -11.44 12.73
N ARG A 18 5.59 -12.58 13.42
CA ARG A 18 6.85 -13.27 13.73
C ARG A 18 7.15 -14.34 12.71
N GLU A 19 8.44 -14.51 12.40
CA GLU A 19 8.88 -15.60 11.54
C GLU A 19 8.88 -16.92 12.32
N VAL A 20 7.96 -17.81 11.95
CA VAL A 20 7.83 -19.16 12.53
C VAL A 20 8.16 -20.20 11.45
N TYR A 21 9.29 -20.88 11.59
CA TYR A 21 9.76 -21.91 10.64
C TYR A 21 9.01 -23.25 10.78
N ASP A 22 7.69 -23.24 10.70
CA ASP A 22 6.88 -24.45 10.88
C ASP A 22 6.07 -24.78 9.61
N SER A 23 6.54 -25.78 8.86
CA SER A 23 5.90 -26.42 7.69
C SER A 23 5.59 -25.55 6.44
N GLU A 24 5.22 -26.21 5.33
CA GLU A 24 4.87 -25.62 4.00
C GLU A 24 3.75 -24.55 4.05
N TYR A 25 2.94 -24.50 5.12
CA TYR A 25 1.82 -23.56 5.25
C TYR A 25 2.12 -22.30 6.07
N SER A 26 3.35 -22.14 6.55
CA SER A 26 3.78 -20.98 7.35
C SER A 26 3.52 -19.64 6.65
N GLN A 27 3.76 -19.56 5.34
CA GLN A 27 3.54 -18.34 4.55
C GLN A 27 2.08 -17.86 4.59
N HIS A 28 1.12 -18.77 4.44
CA HIS A 28 -0.30 -18.40 4.48
C HIS A 28 -0.72 -17.91 5.86
N CYS A 29 -0.13 -18.46 6.93
CA CYS A 29 -0.40 -18.02 8.30
C CYS A 29 0.07 -16.57 8.52
N PHE A 30 1.27 -16.22 8.03
CA PHE A 30 1.80 -14.85 8.12
C PHE A 30 0.93 -13.85 7.35
N SER A 31 0.48 -14.21 6.15
CA SER A 31 -0.42 -13.37 5.36
C SER A 31 -1.74 -13.12 6.09
N MET A 32 -2.32 -14.14 6.72
CA MET A 32 -3.56 -14.00 7.49
C MET A 32 -3.38 -13.13 8.75
N GLU A 33 -2.24 -13.24 9.44
CA GLU A 33 -1.92 -12.36 10.58
C GLU A 33 -1.76 -10.90 10.13
N LEU A 34 -1.14 -10.68 8.97
CA LEU A 34 -1.02 -9.36 8.36
C LEU A 34 -2.38 -8.77 8.00
N GLU A 35 -3.25 -9.52 7.31
CA GLU A 35 -4.61 -9.09 6.99
C GLU A 35 -5.39 -8.70 8.25
N LYS A 36 -5.30 -9.51 9.31
CA LYS A 36 -5.92 -9.21 10.60
C LYS A 36 -5.37 -7.93 11.23
N ALA A 37 -4.05 -7.71 11.16
CA ALA A 37 -3.42 -6.49 11.66
C ALA A 37 -3.89 -5.26 10.89
N LEU A 38 -3.99 -5.37 9.56
CA LEU A 38 -4.49 -4.32 8.67
C LEU A 38 -5.96 -3.98 8.95
N ASP A 39 -6.82 -4.98 9.12
CA ASP A 39 -8.23 -4.80 9.47
C ASP A 39 -8.42 -4.16 10.85
N SER A 40 -7.55 -4.51 11.80
CA SER A 40 -7.53 -3.85 13.12
C SER A 40 -6.98 -2.42 13.09
N CYS A 41 -6.52 -1.93 11.94
CA CYS A 41 -5.98 -0.59 11.75
C CYS A 41 -4.84 -0.25 12.75
N CYS A 42 -3.99 -1.22 13.07
CA CYS A 42 -2.81 -1.01 13.91
C CYS A 42 -1.91 0.06 13.28
N SER A 43 -1.47 1.09 14.01
CA SER A 43 -0.67 2.15 13.37
C SER A 43 0.76 1.76 12.99
N TYR A 44 1.30 0.72 13.62
CA TYR A 44 2.59 0.13 13.25
C TYR A 44 2.44 -1.38 13.09
N ILE A 45 2.99 -1.91 11.99
CA ILE A 45 3.03 -3.34 11.72
C ILE A 45 4.49 -3.71 11.47
N VAL A 46 5.05 -4.54 12.33
CA VAL A 46 6.43 -5.06 12.20
C VAL A 46 6.34 -6.44 11.58
N ILE A 47 6.87 -6.59 10.37
CA ILE A 47 6.92 -7.85 9.63
C ILE A 47 8.34 -8.41 9.76
N GLU A 48 8.53 -9.45 10.58
CA GLU A 48 9.82 -10.14 10.67
C GLU A 48 10.12 -11.01 9.43
N PRO A 49 9.16 -11.75 8.83
CA PRO A 49 9.41 -12.53 7.62
C PRO A 49 9.76 -11.66 6.41
N SER A 50 11.00 -11.74 5.96
CA SER A 50 11.53 -10.90 4.86
C SER A 50 10.72 -11.00 3.56
N GLN A 51 10.32 -12.21 3.14
CA GLN A 51 9.58 -12.40 1.88
C GLN A 51 8.23 -11.65 1.89
N LEU A 52 7.45 -11.81 2.96
CA LEU A 52 6.15 -11.14 3.11
C LEU A 52 6.33 -9.62 3.25
N GLY A 53 7.36 -9.19 3.98
CA GLY A 53 7.69 -7.79 4.15
C GLY A 53 8.05 -7.11 2.83
N ASP A 54 8.90 -7.74 2.02
CA ASP A 54 9.33 -7.21 0.71
C ASP A 54 8.17 -7.15 -0.29
N GLU A 55 7.30 -8.16 -0.31
CA GLU A 55 6.10 -8.18 -1.16
C GLU A 55 5.12 -7.07 -0.77
N THR A 56 4.83 -6.95 0.53
CA THR A 56 3.98 -5.87 1.07
C THR A 56 4.57 -4.50 0.77
N ALA A 57 5.88 -4.35 0.98
CA ALA A 57 6.56 -3.08 0.74
C ALA A 57 6.57 -2.69 -0.75
N ARG A 58 6.78 -3.67 -1.63
CA ARG A 58 6.70 -3.46 -3.07
C ARG A 58 5.29 -3.07 -3.48
N TRP A 59 4.27 -3.71 -2.93
CA TRP A 59 2.87 -3.40 -3.23
C TRP A 59 2.51 -1.97 -2.81
N ILE A 60 2.88 -1.56 -1.60
CA ILE A 60 2.71 -0.17 -1.11
C ILE A 60 3.45 0.83 -2.01
N SER A 61 4.69 0.51 -2.37
CA SER A 61 5.52 1.37 -3.23
C SER A 61 4.92 1.53 -4.63
N PHE A 62 4.37 0.46 -5.20
CA PHE A 62 3.73 0.48 -6.52
C PHE A 62 2.46 1.33 -6.51
N GLY A 63 1.62 1.19 -5.48
CA GLY A 63 0.44 2.02 -5.29
C GLY A 63 0.80 3.51 -5.17
N ASN A 64 1.82 3.82 -4.35
CA ASN A 64 2.31 5.20 -4.18
C ASN A 64 2.87 5.79 -5.47
N TYR A 65 3.60 5.00 -6.27
CA TYR A 65 4.09 5.41 -7.56
C TYR A 65 2.94 5.76 -8.50
N LEU A 66 1.96 4.86 -8.64
CA LEU A 66 0.78 5.07 -9.49
C LEU A 66 0.00 6.32 -9.07
N HIS A 67 -0.26 6.51 -7.79
CA HIS A 67 -0.98 7.68 -7.31
C HIS A 67 -0.23 8.98 -7.62
N LYS A 68 1.08 9.04 -7.36
CA LYS A 68 1.92 10.22 -7.66
C LYS A 68 1.99 10.50 -9.16
N THR A 69 2.17 9.46 -10.00
CA THR A 69 2.22 9.64 -11.45
C THR A 69 0.88 10.07 -12.03
N ALA A 70 -0.23 9.59 -11.48
CA ALA A 70 -1.57 10.00 -11.88
C ALA A 70 -1.80 11.50 -11.62
N VAL A 71 -1.42 11.97 -10.42
CA VAL A 71 -1.51 13.39 -10.05
C VAL A 71 -0.60 14.25 -10.92
N ILE A 72 0.67 13.86 -11.10
CA ILE A 72 1.64 14.61 -11.91
C ILE A 72 1.17 14.69 -13.36
N SER A 73 0.74 13.57 -13.95
CA SER A 73 0.24 13.55 -15.34
C SER A 73 -1.04 14.37 -15.51
N GLY A 74 -1.95 14.34 -14.54
CA GLY A 74 -3.15 15.18 -14.54
C GLY A 74 -2.83 16.67 -14.48
N VAL A 75 -1.97 17.09 -13.56
CA VAL A 75 -1.51 18.49 -13.46
C VAL A 75 -0.78 18.92 -14.72
N THR A 76 0.10 18.05 -15.26
CA THR A 76 0.84 18.33 -16.51
C THR A 76 -0.11 18.50 -17.70
N SER A 77 -1.16 17.69 -17.79
CA SER A 77 -2.19 17.81 -18.82
C SER A 77 -2.89 19.19 -18.75
N ILE A 78 -3.28 19.63 -17.55
CA ILE A 78 -3.90 20.95 -17.35
C ILE A 78 -2.95 22.08 -17.77
N VAL A 79 -1.70 22.06 -17.30
CA VAL A 79 -0.69 23.08 -17.64
C VAL A 79 -0.42 23.11 -19.14
N SER A 80 -0.32 21.96 -19.79
CA SER A 80 -0.11 21.89 -21.24
C SER A 80 -1.25 22.53 -22.05
N GLY A 81 -2.50 22.38 -21.58
CA GLY A 81 -3.67 23.02 -22.20
C GLY A 81 -3.66 24.55 -22.10
N PHE A 82 -3.02 25.13 -21.07
CA PHE A 82 -2.86 26.58 -20.95
C PHE A 82 -1.69 27.13 -21.77
N VAL A 83 -0.59 26.39 -21.89
CA VAL A 83 0.62 26.84 -22.61
C VAL A 83 0.48 26.68 -24.13
N TRP A 84 -0.24 25.65 -24.60
CA TRP A 84 -0.46 25.37 -26.02
C TRP A 84 -1.96 25.25 -26.36
N PRO A 85 -2.71 26.36 -26.37
CA PRO A 85 -4.15 26.34 -26.67
C PRO A 85 -4.46 25.91 -28.12
N ASP A 86 -3.55 26.14 -29.07
CA ASP A 86 -3.76 25.84 -30.49
C ASP A 86 -3.48 24.37 -30.88
N ASN A 87 -2.81 23.59 -30.03
CA ASN A 87 -2.44 22.19 -30.30
C ASN A 87 -2.89 21.27 -29.16
N PHE A 88 -4.06 20.64 -29.31
CA PHE A 88 -4.64 19.69 -28.34
C PHE A 88 -3.92 18.32 -28.27
N THR A 89 -2.90 18.09 -29.12
CA THR A 89 -2.28 16.78 -29.33
C THR A 89 -1.60 16.16 -28.09
N PRO A 90 -0.86 16.89 -27.22
CA PRO A 90 -0.25 16.29 -26.04
C PRO A 90 -1.20 16.18 -24.84
N GLN A 91 -2.29 16.95 -24.80
CA GLN A 91 -3.22 16.98 -23.66
C GLN A 91 -4.02 15.66 -23.53
N ALA A 92 -4.50 15.13 -24.66
CA ALA A 92 -5.34 13.93 -24.73
C ALA A 92 -4.66 12.65 -24.23
N PRO A 93 -3.43 12.26 -24.65
CA PRO A 93 -2.79 11.05 -24.14
C PRO A 93 -2.42 11.17 -22.66
N LEU A 94 -2.04 12.36 -22.19
CA LEU A 94 -1.70 12.59 -20.78
C LEU A 94 -2.92 12.48 -19.87
N SER A 95 -4.09 12.97 -20.30
CA SER A 95 -5.33 12.85 -19.53
C SER A 95 -5.84 11.41 -19.50
N ILE A 96 -5.78 10.69 -20.62
CA ILE A 96 -6.12 9.25 -20.67
C ILE A 96 -5.20 8.45 -19.77
N PHE A 97 -3.88 8.69 -19.83
CA PHE A 97 -2.92 8.01 -18.96
C PHE A 97 -3.17 8.30 -17.48
N SER A 98 -3.45 9.56 -17.12
CA SER A 98 -3.81 9.94 -15.76
C SER A 98 -5.08 9.24 -15.27
N MET A 99 -6.14 9.20 -16.10
CA MET A 99 -7.38 8.50 -15.78
C MET A 99 -7.18 7.00 -15.64
N LEU A 100 -6.39 6.37 -16.51
CA LEU A 100 -6.06 4.95 -16.41
C LEU A 100 -5.26 4.66 -15.13
N CYS A 101 -4.28 5.49 -14.81
CA CYS A 101 -3.46 5.34 -13.62
C CYS A 101 -4.29 5.52 -12.34
N THR A 102 -5.19 6.52 -12.32
CA THR A 102 -6.14 6.75 -11.22
C THR A 102 -7.16 5.61 -11.11
N GLY A 103 -7.66 5.13 -12.25
CA GLY A 103 -8.61 4.02 -12.32
C GLY A 103 -8.01 2.71 -11.82
N LEU A 104 -6.79 2.38 -12.26
CA LEU A 104 -6.04 1.23 -11.76
C LEU A 104 -5.74 1.34 -10.27
N TYR A 105 -5.28 2.52 -9.81
CA TYR A 105 -5.05 2.75 -8.39
C TYR A 105 -6.33 2.55 -7.56
N THR A 106 -7.45 3.11 -8.03
CA THR A 106 -8.74 2.93 -7.37
C THR A 106 -9.15 1.47 -7.39
N ALA A 107 -9.13 0.80 -8.54
CA ALA A 107 -9.55 -0.59 -8.67
C ALA A 107 -8.75 -1.54 -7.75
N SER A 108 -7.42 -1.35 -7.71
CA SER A 108 -6.48 -2.23 -7.00
C SER A 108 -6.28 -1.88 -5.52
N TRP A 109 -6.37 -0.60 -5.13
CA TRP A 109 -6.10 -0.16 -3.74
C TRP A 109 -7.31 0.42 -2.99
N GLN A 110 -8.50 0.56 -3.60
CA GLN A 110 -9.69 1.08 -2.91
C GLN A 110 -10.09 0.24 -1.67
N PHE A 111 -9.87 -1.07 -1.71
CA PHE A 111 -10.20 -2.01 -0.62
C PHE A 111 -8.97 -2.51 0.12
N ASP A 112 -7.78 -2.05 -0.27
CA ASP A 112 -6.53 -2.50 0.33
C ASP A 112 -6.09 -1.56 1.46
N HIS A 113 -6.15 -2.06 2.69
CA HIS A 113 -5.73 -1.32 3.87
C HIS A 113 -4.22 -1.02 3.92
N CYS A 114 -3.39 -1.73 3.13
CA CYS A 114 -1.95 -1.46 3.01
C CYS A 114 -1.66 -0.04 2.53
N VAL A 115 -2.58 0.57 1.77
CA VAL A 115 -2.39 1.92 1.19
C VAL A 115 -2.25 3.03 2.24
N LYS A 116 -2.70 2.76 3.48
CA LYS A 116 -2.61 3.70 4.60
C LYS A 116 -1.23 3.72 5.26
N TYR A 117 -0.38 2.76 4.89
CA TYR A 117 0.93 2.55 5.50
C TYR A 117 2.04 3.06 4.59
N GLN A 118 3.12 3.48 5.23
CA GLN A 118 4.36 3.84 4.56
C GLN A 118 5.46 2.91 5.07
N VAL A 119 6.33 2.50 4.15
CA VAL A 119 7.50 1.65 4.41
C VAL A 119 8.72 2.53 4.61
#